data_AF-A0A1J5PDT7-F1
#
_entry.id   AF-A0A1J5PDT7-F1
#
_cell.length_a   1.000
_cell.length_b   1.000
_cell.length_c   1.000
_cell.angle_alpha   90.00
_cell.angle_beta   90.00
_cell.angle_gamma   90.00
#
_symmetry.space_group_name_H-M   'P 1'
#
loop_
_entity.id
_entity.type
_entity.pdbx_description
1 polymer ?
#
loop_
_entity_poly.entity_id
_entity_poly.type
_entity_poly.pdbx_seq_one_letter_code
_entity_poly.pdbx_strand_id
1 'polypeptide(L)'
;MAGFGVRVGSLEPITEPVHFDLPSGRTLTQHPICRVGRRIEVDGFSPCTILLNNDLSGGRPEILDNLEQTAIPPVELGWWKRSKFEHFSIYQNLTKELCATINLDPWYLSPLMRDCGHIDFLKREGETCLQSQVQELLAEIQAKYDEHQIKEKPFVVIKADAGTYGMGVMTAQSAEEVTHLNRKQRTRMSASKEGLGIDRVLIQEGVHSFEKVSIHQNDDRYVAEPVIYMVDHFVVGGFYRVHTEKGVNESLNSPGAAFVPLPFNEACSLPSPDSSPDSERNRLYVYGVVARLALLAAAYEYQMIREADAAAEQMTGYAS
;
A
#
# COMPACT_ATOMS: atom_id res chain seq x y z
N MET A 1 22.77 16.06 2.69
CA MET A 1 21.94 16.17 1.47
C MET A 1 22.62 15.39 0.35
N ALA A 2 21.87 14.81 -0.58
CA ALA A 2 22.40 13.89 -1.59
C ALA A 2 23.04 14.55 -2.84
N GLY A 3 23.03 15.89 -2.94
CA GLY A 3 23.79 16.62 -3.97
C GLY A 3 23.12 16.77 -5.34
N PHE A 4 21.83 16.47 -5.48
CA PHE A 4 21.11 16.58 -6.76
C PHE A 4 20.57 17.98 -7.04
N GLY A 5 20.63 18.39 -8.32
CA GLY A 5 19.81 19.48 -8.84
C GLY A 5 18.39 18.99 -9.07
N VAL A 6 17.40 19.59 -8.38
CA VAL A 6 16.00 19.13 -8.40
C VAL A 6 15.08 20.24 -8.94
N ARG A 7 14.08 19.82 -9.71
CA ARG A 7 12.91 20.60 -10.12
C ARG A 7 11.66 19.78 -9.86
N VAL A 8 10.56 20.45 -9.51
CA VAL A 8 9.27 19.80 -9.27
C VAL A 8 8.37 20.05 -10.47
N GLY A 9 8.10 19.01 -11.25
CA GLY A 9 7.22 19.07 -12.41
C GLY A 9 5.78 18.68 -12.06
N SER A 10 4.80 19.31 -12.71
CA SER A 10 3.39 18.90 -12.66
C SER A 10 3.05 17.90 -13.76
N LEU A 11 2.42 16.78 -13.41
CA LEU A 11 1.73 15.93 -14.39
C LEU A 11 0.37 16.51 -14.81
N GLU A 12 -0.25 17.29 -13.92
CA GLU A 12 -1.47 18.03 -14.25
C GLU A 12 -1.13 19.20 -15.18
N PRO A 13 -1.98 19.48 -16.19
CA PRO A 13 -1.71 20.53 -17.16
C PRO A 13 -1.75 21.91 -16.48
N ILE A 14 -0.57 22.52 -16.34
CA ILE A 14 -0.40 23.92 -15.93
C ILE A 14 0.34 24.68 -17.02
N THR A 15 0.07 25.97 -17.19
CA THR A 15 0.66 26.80 -18.24
C THR A 15 1.85 27.64 -17.76
N GLU A 16 1.94 27.85 -16.45
CA GLU A 16 2.99 28.65 -15.79
C GLU A 16 3.36 28.05 -14.43
N PRO A 17 4.54 28.37 -13.86
CA PRO A 17 4.92 27.89 -12.54
C PRO A 17 3.91 28.30 -11.45
N VAL A 18 3.54 27.35 -10.61
CA VAL A 18 2.64 27.54 -9.47
C VAL A 18 3.45 27.55 -8.18
N HIS A 19 3.18 28.52 -7.31
CA HIS A 19 3.87 28.70 -6.04
C HIS A 19 2.97 28.32 -4.86
N PHE A 20 3.52 27.54 -3.93
CA PHE A 20 2.85 27.11 -2.71
C PHE A 20 3.65 27.56 -1.48
N ASP A 21 3.02 28.37 -0.63
CA ASP A 21 3.60 28.76 0.65
C ASP A 21 3.48 27.61 1.65
N LEU A 22 4.61 27.21 2.23
CA LEU A 22 4.68 26.12 3.20
C LEU A 22 4.61 26.68 4.63
N PRO A 23 4.08 25.91 5.60
CA PRO A 23 4.10 26.29 7.02
C PRO A 23 5.50 26.63 7.57
N SER A 24 6.56 26.10 6.94
CA SER A 24 7.95 26.44 7.26
C SER A 24 8.39 27.85 6.85
N GLY A 25 7.55 28.63 6.18
CA GLY A 25 7.89 29.93 5.59
C GLY A 25 8.67 29.86 4.28
N ARG A 26 8.88 28.66 3.74
CA ARG A 26 9.51 28.41 2.43
C ARG A 26 8.45 28.29 1.34
N THR A 27 8.83 28.51 0.09
CA THR A 27 7.96 28.35 -1.07
C THR A 27 8.35 27.10 -1.87
N LEU A 28 7.37 26.26 -2.19
CA LEU A 28 7.50 25.18 -3.17
C LEU A 28 7.05 25.72 -4.53
N THR A 29 7.88 25.55 -5.56
CA THR A 29 7.52 25.92 -6.94
C THR A 29 7.33 24.66 -7.76
N GLN A 30 6.15 24.52 -8.36
CA GLN A 30 5.81 23.44 -9.28
C GLN A 30 5.76 24.01 -10.69
N HIS A 31 6.45 23.38 -11.63
CA HIS A 31 6.63 23.87 -12.99
C HIS A 31 5.84 23.02 -14.00
N PRO A 32 5.38 23.61 -15.12
CA PRO A 32 4.91 22.84 -16.26
C PRO A 32 6.04 21.94 -16.76
N ILE A 33 5.73 20.68 -17.02
CA ILE A 33 6.65 19.77 -17.71
C ILE A 33 6.39 19.86 -19.21
N CYS A 34 7.44 19.71 -20.01
CA CYS A 34 7.32 19.59 -21.46
C CYS A 34 8.08 18.37 -21.96
N ARG A 35 7.57 17.76 -23.04
CA ARG A 35 8.25 16.65 -23.71
C ARG A 35 9.00 17.17 -24.92
N VAL A 36 10.31 17.00 -24.92
CA VAL A 36 11.22 17.32 -26.03
C VAL A 36 11.79 16.01 -26.57
N GLY A 37 11.24 15.53 -27.68
CA GLY A 37 11.55 14.20 -28.21
C GLY A 37 11.17 13.09 -27.21
N ARG A 38 12.17 12.32 -26.77
CA ARG A 38 12.01 11.25 -25.77
C ARG A 38 12.41 11.69 -24.35
N ARG A 39 12.45 12.99 -24.08
CA ARG A 39 12.87 13.54 -22.78
C ARG A 39 11.81 14.47 -22.22
N ILE A 40 11.65 14.44 -20.90
CA ILE A 40 10.92 15.44 -20.13
C ILE A 40 11.90 16.51 -19.70
N GLU A 41 11.50 17.75 -19.92
CA GLU A 41 12.23 18.93 -19.48
C GLU A 41 11.33 19.82 -18.62
N VAL A 42 11.96 20.58 -17.75
CA VAL A 42 11.29 21.48 -16.81
C VAL A 42 12.08 22.77 -16.77
N ASP A 43 11.53 23.87 -17.29
CA ASP A 43 12.21 25.18 -17.26
C ASP A 43 13.65 25.13 -17.83
N GLY A 44 13.80 24.50 -19.01
CA GLY A 44 15.11 24.30 -19.68
C GLY A 44 16.05 23.31 -18.98
N PHE A 45 15.63 22.71 -17.86
CA PHE A 45 16.36 21.65 -17.18
C PHE A 45 15.93 20.28 -17.70
N SER A 46 16.86 19.53 -18.28
CA SER A 46 16.67 18.15 -18.76
C SER A 46 17.27 17.17 -17.74
N PRO A 47 16.49 16.63 -16.78
CA PRO A 47 17.03 15.78 -15.72
C PRO A 47 17.61 14.46 -16.26
N CYS A 48 18.50 13.85 -15.49
CA CYS A 48 18.98 12.48 -15.77
C CYS A 48 17.91 11.43 -15.40
N THR A 49 17.15 11.70 -14.35
CA THR A 49 16.20 10.77 -13.72
C THR A 49 14.93 11.52 -13.33
N ILE A 50 13.78 10.84 -13.46
CA ILE A 50 12.48 11.34 -13.03
C ILE A 50 12.09 10.58 -11.76
N LEU A 51 11.94 11.28 -10.63
CA LEU A 51 11.41 10.69 -9.41
C LEU A 51 9.88 10.90 -9.36
N LEU A 52 9.14 9.81 -9.47
CA LEU A 52 7.68 9.82 -9.39
C LEU A 52 7.25 9.82 -7.91
N ASN A 53 6.67 10.94 -7.48
CA ASN A 53 5.90 11.03 -6.24
C ASN A 53 4.39 11.10 -6.56
N ASN A 54 3.97 10.31 -7.54
CA ASN A 54 2.59 10.12 -8.00
C ASN A 54 2.40 8.62 -8.28
N ASP A 55 1.31 8.03 -7.79
CA ASP A 55 1.04 6.59 -7.86
C ASP A 55 0.53 6.11 -9.25
N LEU A 56 0.27 7.05 -10.16
CA LEU A 56 -0.30 6.82 -11.49
C LEU A 56 -1.63 6.05 -11.41
N SER A 57 -2.42 6.31 -10.38
CA SER A 57 -3.73 5.70 -10.16
C SER A 57 -4.76 5.97 -11.26
N GLY A 58 -4.61 7.09 -11.98
CA GLY A 58 -5.44 7.46 -13.13
C GLY A 58 -4.97 6.86 -14.46
N GLY A 59 -4.12 5.83 -14.43
CA GLY A 59 -3.54 5.28 -15.65
C GLY A 59 -2.14 5.81 -15.96
N ARG A 60 -1.59 5.33 -17.08
CA ARG A 60 -0.28 5.72 -17.59
C ARG A 60 -0.40 6.98 -18.46
N PRO A 61 0.17 8.13 -18.05
CA PRO A 61 0.16 9.32 -18.89
C PRO A 61 1.07 9.13 -20.11
N GLU A 62 0.57 9.44 -21.31
CA GLU A 62 1.33 9.31 -22.57
C GLU A 62 2.68 10.06 -22.55
N ILE A 63 2.75 11.15 -21.79
CA ILE A 63 3.98 11.93 -21.66
C ILE A 63 5.12 11.11 -21.04
N LEU A 64 4.81 10.06 -20.26
CA LEU A 64 5.78 9.17 -19.62
C LEU A 64 6.15 7.95 -20.48
N ASP A 65 5.63 7.83 -21.70
CA ASP A 65 5.91 6.70 -22.59
C ASP A 65 7.24 6.83 -23.31
N ASN A 66 7.97 5.73 -23.48
CA ASN A 66 9.18 5.65 -24.33
C ASN A 66 10.23 6.74 -24.01
N LEU A 67 10.42 7.06 -22.73
CA LEU A 67 11.41 8.03 -22.29
C LEU A 67 12.83 7.47 -22.41
N GLU A 68 13.82 8.34 -22.66
CA GLU A 68 15.23 8.02 -22.45
C GLU A 68 15.63 8.07 -20.98
N GLN A 69 14.96 8.92 -20.21
CA GLN A 69 15.20 9.10 -18.78
C GLN A 69 14.62 7.93 -18.01
N THR A 70 15.33 7.52 -16.95
CA THR A 70 14.81 6.53 -16.01
C THR A 70 13.78 7.19 -15.08
N ALA A 71 12.57 6.63 -15.03
CA ALA A 71 11.58 6.95 -14.02
C ALA A 71 11.75 6.03 -12.79
N ILE A 72 11.63 6.60 -11.59
CA ILE A 72 11.75 5.87 -10.32
C ILE A 72 10.53 6.21 -9.43
N PRO A 73 9.73 5.22 -9.00
CA PRO A 73 9.69 3.86 -9.54
C PRO A 73 9.42 3.85 -11.06
N PRO A 74 9.75 2.75 -11.74
CA PRO A 74 9.39 2.52 -13.14
C PRO A 74 7.89 2.69 -13.36
N VAL A 75 7.51 3.25 -14.51
CA VAL A 75 6.12 3.64 -14.85
C VAL A 75 5.19 2.43 -14.86
N GLU A 76 5.74 1.26 -15.16
CA GLU A 76 5.08 -0.05 -15.18
C GLU A 76 4.60 -0.48 -13.78
N LEU A 77 5.17 0.09 -12.70
CA LEU A 77 4.69 -0.07 -11.33
C LEU A 77 3.56 0.90 -10.96
N GLY A 78 2.98 1.62 -11.94
CA GLY A 78 1.78 2.41 -11.73
C GLY A 78 0.62 1.54 -11.25
N TRP A 79 -0.21 2.08 -10.38
CA TRP A 79 -1.26 1.28 -9.71
C TRP A 79 -2.38 0.85 -10.66
N TRP A 80 -2.46 1.46 -11.84
CA TRP A 80 -3.36 1.05 -12.91
C TRP A 80 -3.07 -0.37 -13.42
N LYS A 81 -1.85 -0.88 -13.22
CA LYS A 81 -1.39 -2.19 -13.70
C LYS A 81 -1.27 -3.24 -12.60
N ARG A 82 -0.97 -2.81 -11.37
CA ARG A 82 -0.64 -3.70 -10.25
C ARG A 82 -1.87 -4.45 -9.72
N SER A 83 -1.68 -5.72 -9.37
CA SER A 83 -2.66 -6.54 -8.65
C SER A 83 -2.30 -6.64 -7.16
N LYS A 84 -3.26 -6.34 -6.28
CA LYS A 84 -3.09 -6.54 -4.83
C LYS A 84 -2.97 -8.02 -4.51
N PHE A 85 -3.76 -8.86 -5.16
CA PHE A 85 -3.74 -10.31 -4.96
C PHE A 85 -2.36 -10.90 -5.28
N GLU A 86 -1.74 -10.49 -6.39
CA GLU A 86 -0.38 -10.92 -6.74
C GLU A 86 0.64 -10.45 -5.71
N HIS A 87 0.60 -9.16 -5.34
CA HIS A 87 1.49 -8.60 -4.33
C HIS A 87 1.44 -9.38 -3.00
N PHE A 88 0.24 -9.62 -2.46
CA PHE A 88 0.08 -10.35 -1.21
C PHE A 88 0.43 -11.85 -1.33
N SER A 89 0.25 -12.44 -2.51
CA SER A 89 0.69 -13.82 -2.79
C SER A 89 2.22 -13.94 -2.73
N ILE A 90 2.93 -12.99 -3.33
CA ILE A 90 4.40 -12.90 -3.26
C ILE A 90 4.84 -12.72 -1.80
N TYR A 91 4.21 -11.78 -1.09
CA TYR A 91 4.50 -11.52 0.32
C TYR A 91 4.28 -12.77 1.20
N GLN A 92 3.19 -13.51 1.01
CA GLN A 92 2.93 -14.77 1.73
C GLN A 92 4.00 -15.82 1.47
N ASN A 93 4.48 -15.95 0.23
CA ASN A 93 5.53 -16.92 -0.10
C ASN A 93 6.86 -16.55 0.55
N LEU A 94 7.28 -15.28 0.44
CA LEU A 94 8.50 -14.79 1.11
C LEU A 94 8.40 -14.92 2.64
N THR A 95 7.21 -14.68 3.20
CA THR A 95 6.95 -14.88 4.63
C THR A 95 7.15 -16.34 5.03
N LYS A 96 6.64 -17.30 4.25
CA LYS A 96 6.83 -18.73 4.52
C LYS A 96 8.32 -19.11 4.50
N GLU A 97 9.09 -18.60 3.54
CA GLU A 97 10.54 -18.84 3.45
C GLU A 97 11.29 -18.28 4.66
N LEU A 98 11.00 -17.03 5.05
CA LEU A 98 11.59 -16.41 6.23
C LEU A 98 11.24 -17.20 7.49
N CYS A 99 9.96 -17.49 7.70
CA CYS A 99 9.44 -18.20 8.86
C CYS A 99 10.00 -19.63 8.98
N ALA A 100 10.20 -20.34 7.87
CA ALA A 100 10.88 -21.64 7.87
C ALA A 100 12.33 -21.52 8.36
N THR A 101 13.01 -20.42 8.02
CA THR A 101 14.40 -20.17 8.43
C THR A 101 14.52 -19.85 9.92
N ILE A 102 13.55 -19.14 10.49
CA ILE A 102 13.56 -18.71 11.90
C ILE A 102 12.66 -19.55 12.81
N ASN A 103 12.06 -20.63 12.28
CA ASN A 103 11.12 -21.51 12.98
C ASN A 103 9.96 -20.73 13.65
N LEU A 104 9.25 -19.93 12.86
CA LEU A 104 8.07 -19.15 13.27
C LEU A 104 6.84 -19.58 12.46
N ASP A 105 5.64 -19.48 13.03
CA ASP A 105 4.41 -19.63 12.23
C ASP A 105 4.27 -18.43 11.27
N PRO A 106 4.13 -18.65 9.94
CA PRO A 106 3.87 -17.58 8.97
C PRO A 106 2.68 -16.66 9.30
N TRP A 107 1.67 -17.16 10.01
CA TRP A 107 0.49 -16.40 10.40
C TRP A 107 0.82 -15.14 11.22
N TYR A 108 1.91 -15.15 11.99
CA TYR A 108 2.36 -13.98 12.76
C TYR A 108 2.83 -12.81 11.88
N LEU A 109 3.25 -13.07 10.64
CA LEU A 109 3.85 -12.06 9.77
C LEU A 109 3.02 -11.78 8.51
N SER A 110 2.08 -12.66 8.18
CA SER A 110 1.21 -12.50 7.01
C SER A 110 -0.24 -12.83 7.33
N PRO A 111 -1.18 -11.90 7.09
CA PRO A 111 -2.60 -12.17 7.18
C PRO A 111 -3.03 -13.26 6.19
N LEU A 112 -4.05 -14.02 6.59
CA LEU A 112 -4.76 -14.93 5.68
C LEU A 112 -5.47 -14.15 4.57
N MET A 113 -5.62 -14.78 3.41
CA MET A 113 -6.31 -14.15 2.29
C MET A 113 -6.97 -15.18 1.37
N ARG A 114 -8.01 -14.74 0.67
CA ARG A 114 -8.75 -15.54 -0.31
C ARG A 114 -9.12 -14.71 -1.53
N ASP A 115 -9.32 -15.41 -2.64
CA ASP A 115 -9.78 -14.85 -3.90
C ASP A 115 -11.19 -15.35 -4.20
N CYS A 116 -12.04 -14.47 -4.70
CA CYS A 116 -13.35 -14.85 -5.24
C CYS A 116 -13.39 -14.75 -6.77
N GLY A 117 -12.26 -14.40 -7.41
CA GLY A 117 -12.19 -14.22 -8.85
C GLY A 117 -13.11 -13.08 -9.27
N HIS A 118 -13.84 -13.27 -10.38
CA HIS A 118 -14.60 -12.19 -10.98
C HIS A 118 -15.89 -11.84 -10.22
N ILE A 119 -16.11 -10.54 -9.96
CA ILE A 119 -17.30 -10.04 -9.26
C ILE A 119 -17.88 -8.79 -9.96
N ASP A 120 -19.21 -8.69 -10.05
CA ASP A 120 -19.92 -7.48 -10.48
C ASP A 120 -20.96 -7.11 -9.42
N PHE A 121 -20.61 -6.14 -8.57
CA PHE A 121 -21.49 -5.69 -7.49
C PHE A 121 -22.78 -5.04 -7.98
N LEU A 122 -22.81 -4.45 -9.18
CA LEU A 122 -24.02 -3.82 -9.72
C LEU A 122 -25.01 -4.86 -10.24
N LYS A 123 -24.50 -5.92 -10.89
CA LYS A 123 -25.30 -7.04 -11.40
C LYS A 123 -25.55 -8.14 -10.36
N ARG A 124 -24.90 -8.05 -9.19
CA ARG A 124 -24.95 -9.06 -8.12
C ARG A 124 -24.36 -10.41 -8.56
N GLU A 125 -23.44 -10.38 -9.51
CA GLU A 125 -22.70 -11.56 -9.96
C GLU A 125 -21.52 -11.80 -9.00
N GLY A 126 -21.32 -13.04 -8.57
CA GLY A 126 -20.27 -13.40 -7.62
C GLY A 126 -20.61 -13.22 -6.13
N GLU A 127 -21.80 -12.73 -5.76
CA GLU A 127 -22.22 -12.56 -4.35
C GLU A 127 -22.15 -13.86 -3.55
N THR A 128 -22.58 -15.00 -4.13
CA THR A 128 -22.54 -16.31 -3.46
C THR A 128 -21.12 -16.77 -3.18
N CYS A 129 -20.19 -16.55 -4.13
CA CYS A 129 -18.78 -16.85 -3.92
C CYS A 129 -18.21 -15.94 -2.82
N LEU A 130 -18.49 -14.64 -2.86
CA LEU A 130 -18.00 -13.68 -1.86
C LEU A 130 -18.46 -14.10 -0.45
N GLN A 131 -19.74 -14.46 -0.32
CA GLN A 131 -20.30 -14.96 0.93
C GLN A 131 -19.56 -16.20 1.46
N SER A 132 -19.38 -17.21 0.61
CA SER A 132 -18.67 -18.46 0.98
C SER A 132 -17.24 -18.18 1.42
N GLN A 133 -16.50 -17.40 0.63
CA GLN A 133 -15.09 -17.10 0.91
C GLN A 133 -14.93 -16.26 2.20
N VAL A 134 -15.85 -15.32 2.48
CA VAL A 134 -15.86 -14.57 3.74
C VAL A 134 -16.15 -15.49 4.92
N GLN A 135 -17.15 -16.38 4.82
CA GLN A 135 -17.49 -17.32 5.88
C GLN A 135 -16.32 -18.27 6.18
N GLU A 136 -15.70 -18.84 5.15
CA GLU A 136 -14.55 -19.73 5.29
C GLU A 136 -13.34 -19.02 5.90
N LEU A 137 -13.02 -17.80 5.44
CA LEU A 137 -11.92 -17.03 6.00
C LEU A 137 -12.15 -16.66 7.46
N LEU A 138 -13.36 -16.22 7.84
CA LEU A 138 -13.69 -15.92 9.23
C LEU A 138 -13.56 -17.15 10.13
N ALA A 139 -13.95 -18.33 9.66
CA ALA A 139 -13.77 -19.58 10.40
C ALA A 139 -12.29 -19.96 10.57
N GLU A 140 -11.47 -19.73 9.54
CA GLU A 140 -10.03 -19.97 9.58
C GLU A 140 -9.32 -19.02 10.56
N ILE A 141 -9.68 -17.73 10.53
CA ILE A 141 -9.18 -16.73 11.50
C ILE A 141 -9.62 -17.10 12.91
N GLN A 142 -10.89 -17.51 13.12
CA GLN A 142 -11.38 -17.91 14.43
C GLN A 142 -10.59 -19.10 14.99
N ALA A 143 -10.26 -20.09 14.16
CA ALA A 143 -9.44 -21.22 14.59
C ALA A 143 -8.05 -20.78 15.07
N LYS A 144 -7.41 -19.82 14.38
CA LYS A 144 -6.15 -19.21 14.82
C LYS A 144 -6.30 -18.40 16.10
N TYR A 145 -7.38 -17.65 16.24
CA TYR A 145 -7.66 -16.90 17.46
C TYR A 145 -7.87 -17.83 18.65
N ASP A 146 -8.57 -18.95 18.47
CA ASP A 146 -8.77 -19.97 19.50
C ASP A 146 -7.45 -20.64 19.91
N GLU A 147 -6.59 -20.98 18.93
CA GLU A 147 -5.23 -21.51 19.15
C GLU A 147 -4.39 -20.58 20.05
N HIS A 148 -4.48 -19.26 19.80
CA HIS A 148 -3.70 -18.24 20.50
C HIS A 148 -4.44 -17.55 21.66
N GLN A 149 -5.64 -18.00 22.00
CA GLN A 149 -6.48 -17.43 23.08
C GLN A 149 -6.81 -15.93 22.89
N ILE A 150 -6.94 -15.50 21.64
CA ILE A 150 -7.34 -14.14 21.25
C ILE A 150 -8.86 -14.00 21.44
N LYS A 151 -9.29 -12.92 22.08
CA LYS A 151 -10.70 -12.72 22.47
C LYS A 151 -11.47 -11.80 21.53
N GLU A 152 -10.75 -11.06 20.72
CA GLU A 152 -11.31 -10.14 19.74
C GLU A 152 -12.05 -10.90 18.65
N LYS A 153 -13.03 -10.24 18.03
CA LYS A 153 -13.80 -10.85 16.96
C LYS A 153 -12.99 -10.83 15.66
N PRO A 154 -12.91 -11.95 14.93
CA PRO A 154 -12.42 -11.95 13.56
C PRO A 154 -13.18 -10.92 12.71
N PHE A 155 -12.47 -10.30 11.79
CA PHE A 155 -13.08 -9.50 10.74
C PHE A 155 -12.26 -9.66 9.46
N VAL A 156 -12.87 -9.38 8.33
CA VAL A 156 -12.21 -9.39 7.03
C VAL A 156 -12.27 -8.00 6.40
N VAL A 157 -11.29 -7.72 5.56
CA VAL A 157 -11.21 -6.53 4.71
C VAL A 157 -11.31 -6.98 3.26
N ILE A 158 -12.33 -6.49 2.57
CA ILE A 158 -12.59 -6.79 1.15
C ILE A 158 -12.12 -5.58 0.35
N LYS A 159 -11.23 -5.83 -0.62
CA LYS A 159 -10.53 -4.80 -1.39
C LYS A 159 -10.66 -5.11 -2.88
N ALA A 160 -10.94 -4.11 -3.71
CA ALA A 160 -10.77 -4.23 -5.16
C ALA A 160 -9.32 -4.57 -5.51
N ASP A 161 -9.10 -5.50 -6.45
CA ASP A 161 -7.77 -5.97 -6.79
C ASP A 161 -6.92 -4.86 -7.45
N ALA A 162 -7.42 -4.28 -8.54
CA ALA A 162 -6.82 -3.14 -9.23
C ALA A 162 -7.34 -1.78 -8.70
N GLY A 163 -6.53 -0.72 -8.82
CA GLY A 163 -6.90 0.66 -8.47
C GLY A 163 -6.52 1.12 -7.04
N THR A 164 -6.74 2.41 -6.75
CA THR A 164 -6.19 3.11 -5.55
C THR A 164 -7.20 4.05 -4.87
N TYR A 165 -6.79 4.65 -3.75
CA TYR A 165 -7.53 5.63 -2.92
C TYR A 165 -8.64 5.11 -2.00
N GLY A 166 -8.55 3.88 -1.47
CA GLY A 166 -9.50 3.41 -0.42
C GLY A 166 -10.97 3.35 -0.86
N MET A 167 -11.22 3.58 -2.15
CA MET A 167 -12.44 3.25 -2.87
C MET A 167 -12.42 1.75 -3.14
N GLY A 168 -13.58 1.09 -3.05
CA GLY A 168 -13.63 -0.37 -3.13
C GLY A 168 -13.05 -1.11 -1.92
N VAL A 169 -13.04 -0.48 -0.72
CA VAL A 169 -12.69 -1.15 0.54
C VAL A 169 -13.90 -1.19 1.48
N MET A 170 -14.20 -2.38 2.01
CA MET A 170 -15.16 -2.57 3.09
C MET A 170 -14.66 -3.59 4.10
N THR A 171 -15.19 -3.54 5.31
CA THR A 171 -14.98 -4.55 6.34
C THR A 171 -16.25 -5.36 6.55
N ALA A 172 -16.09 -6.61 6.97
CA ALA A 172 -17.21 -7.46 7.38
C ALA A 172 -16.82 -8.33 8.57
N GLN A 173 -17.76 -8.55 9.48
CA GLN A 173 -17.60 -9.50 10.61
C GLN A 173 -18.46 -10.76 10.42
N SER A 174 -19.25 -10.82 9.36
CA SER A 174 -20.17 -11.90 9.05
C SER A 174 -20.40 -12.02 7.55
N ALA A 175 -20.86 -13.18 7.10
CA ALA A 175 -21.18 -13.42 5.71
C ALA A 175 -22.46 -12.67 5.27
N GLU A 176 -23.34 -12.38 6.21
CA GLU A 176 -24.58 -11.62 5.99
C GLU A 176 -24.32 -10.14 5.68
N GLU A 177 -23.23 -9.57 6.22
CA GLU A 177 -22.84 -8.18 5.94
C GLU A 177 -22.44 -7.95 4.47
N VAL A 178 -22.04 -9.01 3.75
CA VAL A 178 -21.63 -8.92 2.34
C VAL A 178 -22.73 -9.28 1.35
N THR A 179 -23.80 -9.95 1.79
CA THR A 179 -24.95 -10.29 0.94
C THR A 179 -26.01 -9.19 0.89
N HIS A 180 -26.10 -8.37 1.93
CA HIS A 180 -27.11 -7.31 2.05
C HIS A 180 -26.54 -5.91 1.81
N LEU A 181 -25.64 -5.77 0.84
CA LEU A 181 -25.09 -4.46 0.48
C LEU A 181 -26.21 -3.52 0.05
N ASN A 182 -26.29 -2.35 0.68
CA ASN A 182 -27.19 -1.30 0.24
C ASN A 182 -26.64 -0.62 -1.04
N ARG A 183 -27.46 0.22 -1.69
CA ARG A 183 -27.07 0.91 -2.94
C ARG A 183 -25.78 1.71 -2.77
N LYS A 184 -25.59 2.40 -1.65
CA LYS A 184 -24.39 3.21 -1.37
C LYS A 184 -23.13 2.34 -1.23
N GLN A 185 -23.25 1.18 -0.58
CA GLN A 185 -22.16 0.21 -0.45
C GLN A 185 -21.80 -0.40 -1.80
N ARG A 186 -22.78 -0.83 -2.61
CA ARG A 186 -22.52 -1.31 -3.98
C ARG A 186 -21.85 -0.25 -4.83
N THR A 187 -22.32 0.99 -4.81
CA THR A 187 -21.68 2.10 -5.55
C THR A 187 -20.24 2.31 -5.09
N ARG A 188 -19.96 2.25 -3.80
CA ARG A 188 -18.58 2.36 -3.28
C ARG A 188 -17.69 1.19 -3.71
N MET A 189 -18.25 -0.02 -3.75
CA MET A 189 -17.55 -1.25 -4.18
C MET A 189 -17.49 -1.42 -5.70
N SER A 190 -18.16 -0.55 -6.46
CA SER A 190 -18.10 -0.49 -7.93
C SER A 190 -17.38 0.77 -8.42
N ALA A 191 -17.04 1.68 -7.51
CA ALA A 191 -16.40 2.94 -7.84
C ALA A 191 -14.91 2.72 -8.12
N SER A 192 -14.55 2.90 -9.37
CA SER A 192 -13.19 3.09 -9.83
C SER A 192 -13.05 4.48 -10.46
N LYS A 193 -11.83 5.01 -10.49
CA LYS A 193 -11.54 6.21 -11.25
C LYS A 193 -11.64 5.85 -12.74
N GLU A 194 -12.30 6.70 -13.53
CA GLU A 194 -12.38 6.61 -15.01
C GLU A 194 -13.17 5.41 -15.60
N GLY A 195 -13.98 4.72 -14.81
CA GLY A 195 -14.95 3.74 -15.32
C GLY A 195 -14.39 2.35 -15.62
N LEU A 196 -13.14 2.06 -15.23
CA LEU A 196 -12.57 0.72 -15.22
C LEU A 196 -13.26 -0.12 -14.13
N GLY A 197 -14.32 -0.85 -14.46
CA GLY A 197 -15.10 -1.61 -13.47
C GLY A 197 -14.22 -2.48 -12.56
N ILE A 198 -14.60 -2.59 -11.28
CA ILE A 198 -13.98 -3.55 -10.37
C ILE A 198 -14.43 -4.93 -10.81
N ASP A 199 -13.49 -5.73 -11.30
CA ASP A 199 -13.77 -7.06 -11.83
C ASP A 199 -13.29 -8.17 -10.90
N ARG A 200 -12.46 -7.91 -9.89
CA ARG A 200 -11.94 -8.90 -8.93
C ARG A 200 -11.76 -8.29 -7.54
N VAL A 201 -11.96 -9.11 -6.50
CA VAL A 201 -11.78 -8.69 -5.10
C VAL A 201 -10.88 -9.63 -4.32
N LEU A 202 -10.01 -9.02 -3.52
CA LEU A 202 -9.22 -9.67 -2.48
C LEU A 202 -10.00 -9.63 -1.17
N ILE A 203 -10.12 -10.78 -0.50
CA ILE A 203 -10.68 -10.89 0.84
C ILE A 203 -9.51 -11.21 1.76
N GLN A 204 -9.22 -10.34 2.72
CA GLN A 204 -8.05 -10.46 3.59
C GLN A 204 -8.47 -10.46 5.06
N GLU A 205 -7.76 -11.22 5.89
CA GLU A 205 -7.86 -11.11 7.34
C GLU A 205 -7.61 -9.67 7.81
N GLY A 206 -8.50 -9.18 8.66
CA GLY A 206 -8.34 -7.91 9.34
C GLY A 206 -7.38 -8.04 10.52
N VAL A 207 -6.39 -7.15 10.57
CA VAL A 207 -5.44 -7.06 11.69
C VAL A 207 -5.85 -5.91 12.60
N HIS A 208 -6.01 -6.20 13.88
CA HIS A 208 -6.36 -5.19 14.90
C HIS A 208 -5.14 -4.32 15.22
N SER A 209 -5.37 -3.01 15.38
CA SER A 209 -4.36 -2.12 15.96
C SER A 209 -4.69 -1.77 17.41
N PHE A 210 -3.88 -2.27 18.35
CA PHE A 210 -4.00 -1.95 19.77
C PHE A 210 -2.98 -0.92 20.27
N GLU A 211 -2.02 -0.54 19.42
CA GLU A 211 -1.01 0.44 19.79
C GLU A 211 -1.68 1.80 20.02
N LYS A 212 -1.32 2.47 21.12
CA LYS A 212 -1.88 3.78 21.47
C LYS A 212 -0.80 4.79 21.79
N VAL A 213 -0.85 5.92 21.10
CA VAL A 213 0.14 7.00 21.17
C VAL A 213 -0.56 8.31 21.54
N SER A 214 0.11 9.15 22.33
CA SER A 214 -0.37 10.50 22.62
C SER A 214 0.02 11.47 21.50
N ILE A 215 -0.90 12.37 21.16
CA ILE A 215 -0.72 13.42 20.14
C ILE A 215 -0.44 14.80 20.77
N HIS A 216 -0.62 14.93 22.09
CA HIS A 216 -0.52 16.19 22.82
C HIS A 216 0.34 16.01 24.07
N GLN A 217 0.58 17.10 24.80
CA GLN A 217 1.27 17.05 26.09
C GLN A 217 0.40 16.46 27.22
N ASN A 218 -0.84 16.08 26.93
CA ASN A 218 -1.73 15.40 27.88
C ASN A 218 -1.52 13.87 27.83
N ASP A 219 -2.11 13.17 28.80
CA ASP A 219 -1.96 11.71 28.96
C ASP A 219 -2.91 10.90 28.06
N ASP A 220 -3.73 11.54 27.23
CA ASP A 220 -4.67 10.85 26.35
C ASP A 220 -3.91 10.07 25.27
N ARG A 221 -4.30 8.80 25.04
CA ARG A 221 -3.70 7.95 24.01
C ARG A 221 -4.76 7.41 23.06
N TYR A 222 -4.47 7.53 21.77
CA TYR A 222 -5.39 7.15 20.70
C TYR A 222 -4.77 6.05 19.84
N VAL A 223 -5.62 5.30 19.13
CA VAL A 223 -5.19 4.19 18.27
C VAL A 223 -4.19 4.70 17.23
N ALA A 224 -3.10 3.97 17.08
CA ALA A 224 -1.96 4.34 16.27
C ALA A 224 -1.50 3.16 15.40
N GLU A 225 -1.04 3.46 14.19
CA GLU A 225 -0.42 2.48 13.29
C GLU A 225 0.94 3.00 12.83
N PRO A 226 2.03 2.22 12.95
CA PRO A 226 3.34 2.65 12.50
C PRO A 226 3.44 2.68 10.97
N VAL A 227 4.03 3.74 10.44
CA VAL A 227 4.40 3.89 9.02
C VAL A 227 5.92 3.95 8.94
N ILE A 228 6.52 3.00 8.24
CA ILE A 228 7.97 2.85 8.12
C ILE A 228 8.42 3.38 6.75
N TYR A 229 9.40 4.27 6.74
CA TYR A 229 10.02 4.81 5.54
C TYR A 229 11.36 4.12 5.28
N MET A 230 11.58 3.78 4.01
CA MET A 230 12.82 3.22 3.51
C MET A 230 13.34 4.05 2.33
N VAL A 231 14.66 4.12 2.23
CA VAL A 231 15.37 4.60 1.04
C VAL A 231 16.36 3.51 0.66
N ASP A 232 16.32 3.07 -0.60
CA ASP A 232 16.95 1.83 -1.01
C ASP A 232 16.43 0.66 -0.14
N HIS A 233 17.28 -0.16 0.47
CA HIS A 233 16.88 -1.25 1.37
C HIS A 233 17.04 -0.89 2.86
N PHE A 234 17.31 0.38 3.17
CA PHE A 234 17.54 0.85 4.53
C PHE A 234 16.31 1.51 5.12
N VAL A 235 15.97 1.14 6.35
CA VAL A 235 14.96 1.83 7.16
C VAL A 235 15.56 3.16 7.63
N VAL A 236 14.92 4.27 7.24
CA VAL A 236 15.44 5.64 7.51
C VAL A 236 14.60 6.42 8.51
N GLY A 237 13.43 5.91 8.87
CA GLY A 237 12.53 6.58 9.81
C GLY A 237 11.08 6.19 9.62
N GLY A 238 10.18 7.02 10.12
CA GLY A 238 8.76 6.79 10.05
C GLY A 238 7.97 7.66 11.01
N PHE A 239 6.67 7.43 11.06
CA PHE A 239 5.77 8.05 12.03
C PHE A 239 4.64 7.10 12.42
N TYR A 240 4.03 7.33 13.57
CA TYR A 240 2.72 6.80 13.88
C TYR A 240 1.66 7.64 13.22
N ARG A 241 0.77 6.99 12.48
CA ARG A 241 -0.51 7.57 12.11
C ARG A 241 -1.47 7.36 13.28
N VAL A 242 -1.97 8.44 13.85
CA VAL A 242 -2.82 8.40 15.05
C VAL A 242 -4.17 8.99 14.70
N HIS A 243 -5.26 8.36 15.14
CA HIS A 243 -6.60 8.88 14.89
C HIS A 243 -7.44 8.88 16.16
N THR A 244 -8.05 10.02 16.48
CA THR A 244 -8.79 10.22 17.74
C THR A 244 -10.17 9.57 17.72
N GLU A 245 -10.79 9.48 16.54
CA GLU A 245 -12.16 8.96 16.37
C GLU A 245 -12.27 7.53 15.83
N LYS A 246 -11.15 6.88 15.45
CA LYS A 246 -11.18 5.56 14.80
C LYS A 246 -10.89 4.45 15.80
N GLY A 247 -11.65 3.35 15.66
CA GLY A 247 -11.47 2.15 16.46
C GLY A 247 -10.33 1.25 15.97
N VAL A 248 -10.09 0.17 16.71
CA VAL A 248 -8.99 -0.79 16.48
C VAL A 248 -9.15 -1.64 15.22
N ASN A 249 -10.33 -1.64 14.59
CA ASN A 249 -10.65 -2.40 13.37
C ASN A 249 -10.85 -1.46 12.15
N GLU A 250 -10.63 -0.16 12.33
CA GLU A 250 -10.86 0.83 11.28
C GLU A 250 -9.53 1.30 10.69
N SER A 251 -9.50 1.50 9.37
CA SER A 251 -8.36 2.11 8.70
C SER A 251 -8.12 3.51 9.27
N LEU A 252 -6.95 3.74 9.87
CA LEU A 252 -6.55 5.07 10.33
C LEU A 252 -6.16 5.99 9.18
N ASN A 253 -5.95 5.44 7.97
CA ASN A 253 -5.72 6.21 6.74
C ASN A 253 -7.00 6.90 6.25
N SER A 254 -7.49 7.84 7.05
CA SER A 254 -8.66 8.67 6.79
C SER A 254 -8.38 10.14 7.09
N PRO A 255 -9.18 11.09 6.55
CA PRO A 255 -9.10 12.49 6.93
C PRO A 255 -9.23 12.66 8.44
N GLY A 256 -8.45 13.56 9.04
CA GLY A 256 -8.42 13.78 10.48
C GLY A 256 -7.30 13.04 11.23
N ALA A 257 -6.53 12.18 10.57
CA ALA A 257 -5.36 11.54 11.16
C ALA A 257 -4.28 12.57 11.53
N ALA A 258 -3.73 12.42 12.74
CA ALA A 258 -2.52 13.09 13.21
C ALA A 258 -1.28 12.23 12.92
N PHE A 259 -0.12 12.87 12.85
CA PHE A 259 1.15 12.20 12.58
C PHE A 259 2.13 12.49 13.71
N VAL A 260 2.50 11.44 14.45
CA VAL A 260 3.43 11.52 15.57
C VAL A 260 4.75 10.88 15.14
N PRO A 261 5.89 11.59 15.18
CA PRO A 261 7.17 11.00 14.82
C PRO A 261 7.44 9.72 15.62
N LEU A 262 7.85 8.67 14.91
CA LEU A 262 8.37 7.47 15.57
C LEU A 262 9.76 7.83 16.14
N PRO A 263 10.12 7.40 17.36
CA PRO A 263 11.43 7.66 17.95
C PRO A 263 12.50 6.79 17.27
N PHE A 264 12.83 7.09 16.02
CA PHE A 264 13.93 6.45 15.28
C PHE A 264 15.26 7.11 15.65
N ASN A 265 15.76 6.81 16.84
CA ASN A 265 17.13 7.13 17.25
C ASN A 265 17.98 5.85 17.21
N GLU A 266 18.56 5.54 16.04
CA GLU A 266 19.42 4.36 15.77
C GLU A 266 18.80 2.97 16.01
N ALA A 267 17.56 2.89 16.52
CA ALA A 267 16.97 1.69 17.10
C ALA A 267 16.51 0.59 16.11
N CYS A 268 16.32 0.90 14.82
CA CYS A 268 15.67 -0.04 13.88
C CYS A 268 16.62 -0.94 13.10
N SER A 269 17.91 -0.61 13.08
CA SER A 269 18.92 -1.39 12.36
C SER A 269 19.58 -2.45 13.24
N LEU A 270 19.54 -2.28 14.57
CA LEU A 270 20.23 -3.14 15.52
C LEU A 270 19.32 -3.53 16.69
N PRO A 271 19.01 -4.82 16.88
CA PRO A 271 18.30 -5.27 18.08
C PRO A 271 19.22 -5.16 19.30
N SER A 272 18.63 -5.30 20.49
CA SER A 272 19.31 -5.44 21.78
C SER A 272 18.97 -6.81 22.36
N PRO A 273 19.80 -7.84 22.10
CA PRO A 273 19.54 -9.22 22.55
C PRO A 273 19.46 -9.36 24.07
N ASP A 274 20.18 -8.51 24.80
CA ASP A 274 20.23 -8.52 26.28
C ASP A 274 19.03 -7.80 26.92
N SER A 275 18.17 -7.18 26.13
CA SER A 275 16.97 -6.47 26.59
C SER A 275 15.71 -7.33 26.46
N SER A 276 14.61 -6.89 27.09
CA SER A 276 13.30 -7.52 26.89
C SER A 276 12.99 -7.68 25.39
N PRO A 277 12.40 -8.81 24.95
CA PRO A 277 11.94 -9.00 23.57
C PRO A 277 11.01 -7.86 23.09
N ASP A 278 10.20 -7.28 23.97
CA ASP A 278 9.33 -6.12 23.68
C ASP A 278 9.91 -4.79 24.20
N SER A 279 11.23 -4.68 24.34
CA SER A 279 11.86 -3.36 24.47
C SER A 279 11.58 -2.53 23.22
N GLU A 280 11.46 -1.21 23.37
CA GLU A 280 11.20 -0.29 22.26
C GLU A 280 12.12 -0.55 21.06
N ARG A 281 13.42 -0.75 21.33
CA ARG A 281 14.42 -1.07 20.32
C ARG A 281 14.14 -2.37 19.57
N ASN A 282 13.80 -3.44 20.29
CA ASN A 282 13.51 -4.74 19.66
C ASN A 282 12.18 -4.71 18.89
N ARG A 283 11.15 -4.03 19.41
CA ARG A 283 9.88 -3.83 18.70
C ARG A 283 10.08 -3.07 17.39
N LEU A 284 10.81 -1.97 17.44
CA LEU A 284 11.13 -1.16 16.27
C LEU A 284 12.03 -1.92 15.25
N TYR A 285 12.93 -2.77 15.71
CA TYR A 285 13.69 -3.68 14.84
C TYR A 285 12.75 -4.65 14.09
N VAL A 286 11.77 -5.25 14.79
CA VAL A 286 10.76 -6.13 14.16
C VAL A 286 9.93 -5.36 13.12
N TYR A 287 9.51 -4.13 13.40
CA TYR A 287 8.83 -3.28 12.42
C TYR A 287 9.68 -3.09 11.16
N GLY A 288 10.99 -2.88 11.32
CA GLY A 288 11.94 -2.78 10.21
C GLY A 288 12.15 -4.10 9.45
N VAL A 289 12.07 -5.26 10.12
CA VAL A 289 12.11 -6.59 9.44
C VAL A 289 10.87 -6.77 8.56
N VAL A 290 9.67 -6.55 9.10
CA VAL A 290 8.41 -6.67 8.36
C VAL A 290 8.34 -5.69 7.19
N ALA A 291 8.78 -4.44 7.40
CA ALA A 291 8.85 -3.45 6.32
C ALA A 291 9.78 -3.88 5.18
N ARG A 292 10.95 -4.44 5.49
CA ARG A 292 11.89 -4.93 4.47
C ARG A 292 11.37 -6.18 3.75
N LEU A 293 10.62 -7.03 4.43
CA LEU A 293 9.94 -8.16 3.78
C LEU A 293 8.90 -7.66 2.76
N ALA A 294 8.14 -6.63 3.10
CA ALA A 294 7.20 -5.99 2.17
C ALA A 294 7.92 -5.29 0.99
N LEU A 295 9.06 -4.65 1.24
CA LEU A 295 9.90 -4.09 0.18
C LEU A 295 10.41 -5.18 -0.77
N LEU A 296 10.86 -6.32 -0.23
CA LEU A 296 11.30 -7.45 -1.04
C LEU A 296 10.15 -7.99 -1.90
N ALA A 297 8.95 -8.11 -1.36
CA ALA A 297 7.77 -8.50 -2.13
C ALA A 297 7.48 -7.54 -3.30
N ALA A 298 7.58 -6.23 -3.06
CA ALA A 298 7.44 -5.22 -4.12
C ALA A 298 8.55 -5.32 -5.19
N ALA A 299 9.77 -5.70 -4.82
CA ALA A 299 10.85 -5.92 -5.78
C ALA A 299 10.62 -7.16 -6.66
N TYR A 300 10.11 -8.26 -6.09
CA TYR A 300 9.71 -9.45 -6.85
C TYR A 300 8.52 -9.15 -7.78
N GLU A 301 7.51 -8.43 -7.30
CA GLU A 301 6.38 -7.98 -8.10
C GLU A 301 6.86 -7.17 -9.31
N TYR A 302 7.80 -6.25 -9.10
CA TYR A 302 8.40 -5.49 -10.17
C TYR A 302 9.12 -6.37 -11.19
N GLN A 303 9.92 -7.33 -10.73
CA GLN A 303 10.60 -8.27 -11.62
C GLN A 303 9.58 -9.05 -12.49
N MET A 304 8.51 -9.56 -11.89
CA MET A 304 7.46 -10.28 -12.61
C MET A 304 6.78 -9.42 -13.68
N ILE A 305 6.44 -8.16 -13.36
CA ILE A 305 5.83 -7.23 -14.31
C ILE A 305 6.76 -7.00 -15.51
N ARG A 306 8.06 -6.82 -15.27
CA ARG A 306 9.04 -6.65 -16.36
C ARG A 306 9.18 -7.87 -17.24
N GLU A 307 9.20 -9.06 -16.65
CA GLU A 307 9.31 -10.32 -17.40
C GLU A 307 8.07 -10.54 -18.28
N ALA A 308 6.88 -10.23 -17.75
CA ALA A 308 5.65 -10.26 -18.52
C ALA A 308 5.65 -9.27 -19.70
N ASP A 309 6.14 -8.04 -19.47
CA ASP A 309 6.25 -7.02 -20.53
C ASP A 309 7.22 -7.45 -21.63
N ALA A 310 8.40 -7.95 -21.25
CA ALA A 310 9.39 -8.45 -22.21
C ALA A 310 8.84 -9.63 -23.04
N ALA A 311 8.07 -10.52 -22.43
CA ALA A 311 7.42 -11.63 -23.14
C ALA A 311 6.34 -11.13 -24.12
N ALA A 312 5.53 -10.14 -23.72
CA ALA A 312 4.50 -9.55 -24.57
C ALA A 312 5.10 -8.80 -25.79
N GLU A 313 6.20 -8.07 -25.59
CA GLU A 313 6.96 -7.42 -26.66
C GLU A 313 7.52 -8.44 -27.67
N GLN A 314 8.05 -9.57 -27.18
CA GLN A 314 8.53 -10.63 -28.06
C GLN A 314 7.40 -11.23 -28.90
N MET A 315 6.25 -11.56 -28.28
CA MET A 315 5.10 -12.13 -28.98
C MET A 315 4.52 -11.18 -30.04
N THR A 316 4.49 -9.88 -29.77
CA THR A 316 4.00 -8.87 -30.72
C THR A 316 5.01 -8.58 -31.84
N GLY A 317 6.31 -8.62 -31.55
CA GLY A 317 7.37 -8.48 -32.55
C GLY A 317 7.50 -9.65 -33.53
N TYR A 318 7.00 -10.84 -33.19
CA TYR A 318 6.89 -11.96 -34.14
C TYR A 318 5.65 -11.88 -35.06
N ALA A 319 4.70 -10.99 -34.76
CA ALA A 319 3.46 -10.80 -35.51
C ALA A 319 3.51 -9.61 -36.50
N SER A 320 4.67 -8.93 -36.61
CA SER A 320 4.91 -7.77 -37.51
C SER A 320 5.84 -8.10 -38.66
#